data_AF-A0A1P8USP5-F1
#
_entry.id   AF-A0A1P8USP5-F1
#
_cell.length_a   1.000
_cell.length_b   1.000
_cell.length_c   1.000
_cell.angle_alpha   90.00
_cell.angle_beta   90.00
_cell.angle_gamma   90.00
#
_symmetry.space_group_name_H-M   'P 1'
#
loop_
_entity.id
_entity.type
_entity.pdbx_description
1 polymer ?
#
loop_
_entity_poly.entity_id
_entity_poly.type
_entity_poly.pdbx_seq_one_letter_code
_entity_poly.pdbx_strand_id
1 'polypeptide(L)'
;MFDARPNQPLGDETDHYWLVQRMAQANGTDLVAAADAGVLTQHDWAGMVQRCRGCQWAAGCQRWLDQPETALRDTPESCVNRAHFAALQARLQE
;
A
#
# COMPACT_ATOMS: atom_id res chain seq x y z
N MET A 1 9.71 -16.81 9.06
CA MET A 1 9.29 -17.99 8.28
C MET A 1 8.13 -17.56 7.43
N PHE A 2 8.35 -17.48 6.12
CA PHE A 2 7.35 -17.12 5.13
C PHE A 2 6.73 -18.43 4.63
N ASP A 3 5.45 -18.65 4.93
CA ASP A 3 4.68 -19.84 4.53
C ASP A 3 4.43 -19.76 3.01
N ALA A 4 5.47 -20.03 2.21
CA ALA A 4 5.41 -19.96 0.76
C ALA A 4 4.80 -21.26 0.22
N ARG A 5 3.46 -21.34 0.24
CA ARG A 5 2.75 -22.39 -0.50
C ARG A 5 2.79 -22.00 -1.99
N PRO A 6 3.46 -22.77 -2.85
CA PRO A 6 3.38 -22.54 -4.29
C PRO A 6 1.90 -22.72 -4.68
N ASN A 7 1.32 -21.73 -5.36
CA ASN A 7 -0.07 -21.69 -5.83
C ASN A 7 -1.15 -21.12 -4.89
N GLN A 8 -0.81 -20.27 -3.91
CA GLN A 8 -1.86 -19.54 -3.18
C GLN A 8 -2.57 -18.54 -4.12
N PRO A 9 -3.92 -18.51 -4.16
CA PRO A 9 -4.64 -17.51 -4.94
C PRO A 9 -4.34 -16.11 -4.42
N LEU A 10 -4.31 -15.14 -5.33
CA LEU A 10 -4.18 -13.74 -4.98
C LEU A 10 -5.37 -13.28 -4.15
N GLY A 11 -5.13 -12.32 -3.25
CA GLY A 11 -6.21 -11.65 -2.54
C GLY A 11 -7.15 -10.91 -3.49
N ASP A 12 -8.35 -10.59 -2.98
CA ASP A 12 -9.37 -9.86 -3.73
C ASP A 12 -8.85 -8.49 -4.16
N GLU A 13 -9.13 -8.11 -5.41
CA GLU A 13 -8.60 -6.86 -5.95
C GLU A 13 -9.18 -5.62 -5.27
N THR A 14 -10.48 -5.64 -4.97
CA THR A 14 -11.18 -4.51 -4.34
C THR A 14 -10.71 -4.33 -2.91
N ASP A 15 -10.58 -5.42 -2.14
CA ASP A 15 -10.06 -5.36 -0.77
C ASP A 15 -8.65 -4.76 -0.76
N HIS A 16 -7.77 -5.23 -1.65
CA HIS A 16 -6.41 -4.75 -1.70
C HIS A 16 -6.29 -3.32 -2.26
N TYR A 17 -7.19 -2.89 -3.13
CA TYR A 17 -7.30 -1.49 -3.54
C TYR A 17 -7.57 -0.58 -2.34
N TRP A 18 -8.51 -0.94 -1.47
CA TRP A 18 -8.80 -0.18 -0.25
C TRP A 18 -7.67 -0.26 0.78
N LEU A 19 -7.01 -1.41 0.94
CA LEU A 19 -5.84 -1.53 1.82
C LEU A 19 -4.69 -0.62 1.38
N VAL A 20 -4.42 -0.53 0.08
CA VAL A 20 -3.38 0.35 -0.47
C VAL A 20 -3.72 1.82 -0.19
N GLN A 21 -4.99 2.23 -0.37
CA GLN A 21 -5.42 3.58 -0.02
C GLN A 21 -5.30 3.88 1.47
N ARG A 22 -5.79 2.99 2.34
CA ARG A 22 -5.68 3.17 3.80
C ARG A 22 -4.23 3.25 4.26
N MET A 23 -3.34 2.45 3.68
CA MET A 23 -1.90 2.53 3.94
C MET A 23 -1.30 3.87 3.53
N ALA A 24 -1.72 4.39 2.37
CA ALA A 24 -1.30 5.71 1.91
C ALA A 24 -1.78 6.82 2.85
N GLN A 25 -3.05 6.78 3.26
CA GLN A 25 -3.60 7.73 4.23
C GLN A 25 -2.83 7.68 5.57
N ALA A 26 -2.57 6.48 6.08
CA ALA A 26 -1.85 6.28 7.34
C ALA A 26 -0.43 6.88 7.30
N ASN A 27 0.23 6.88 6.13
CA ASN A 27 1.58 7.44 5.96
C ASN A 27 1.61 8.87 5.39
N GLY A 28 0.45 9.51 5.23
CA GLY A 28 0.32 10.88 4.75
C GLY A 28 0.44 11.05 3.24
N THR A 29 0.40 9.96 2.47
CA THR A 29 0.39 9.99 1.01
C THR A 29 -1.04 9.99 0.49
N ASP A 30 -1.42 11.02 -0.27
CA ASP A 30 -2.70 11.04 -0.98
C ASP A 30 -2.53 10.51 -2.41
N LEU A 31 -2.94 9.26 -2.64
CA LEU A 31 -2.83 8.62 -3.96
C LEU A 31 -3.75 9.27 -5.00
N VAL A 32 -4.90 9.81 -4.59
CA VAL A 32 -5.84 10.45 -5.51
C VAL A 32 -5.25 11.78 -5.97
N ALA A 33 -4.74 12.59 -5.04
CA ALA A 33 -4.06 13.84 -5.37
C ALA A 33 -2.80 13.59 -6.23
N ALA A 34 -2.03 12.54 -5.92
CA ALA A 34 -0.87 12.16 -6.71
C ALA A 34 -1.23 11.73 -8.15
N ALA A 35 -2.36 11.05 -8.32
CA ALA A 35 -2.84 10.65 -9.63
C ALA A 35 -3.35 11.85 -10.44
N ASP A 36 -4.11 12.75 -9.79
CA ASP A 36 -4.59 13.99 -10.39
C ASP A 36 -3.44 14.91 -10.84
N ALA A 37 -2.39 15.02 -10.02
CA ALA A 37 -1.17 15.75 -10.34
C ALA A 37 -0.28 15.06 -11.40
N GLY A 38 -0.65 13.87 -11.88
CA GLY A 38 0.13 13.09 -12.85
C GLY A 38 1.44 12.50 -12.31
N VAL A 39 1.67 12.57 -11.00
CA VAL A 39 2.85 12.02 -10.33
C VAL A 39 2.75 10.49 -10.22
N LEU A 40 1.53 9.99 -9.99
CA LEU A 40 1.19 8.57 -9.94
C LEU A 40 0.36 8.20 -11.18
N THR A 41 0.86 7.30 -12.02
CA THR A 41 0.07 6.81 -13.15
C THR A 41 -0.94 5.75 -12.69
N GLN A 42 -2.07 5.62 -13.41
CA GLN A 42 -3.04 4.54 -13.17
C GLN A 42 -2.40 3.15 -13.27
N HIS A 43 -1.41 2.98 -14.15
CA HIS A 43 -0.68 1.72 -14.31
C HIS A 43 0.21 1.42 -13.09
N ASP A 44 0.90 2.44 -12.56
CA ASP A 44 1.71 2.27 -11.34
C ASP A 44 0.85 1.95 -10.12
N TRP A 45 -0.31 2.61 -9.99
CA TRP A 45 -1.25 2.33 -8.92
C TRP A 45 -1.82 0.91 -9.03
N ALA A 46 -2.28 0.49 -10.21
CA ALA A 46 -2.69 -0.89 -10.44
C ALA A 46 -1.57 -1.89 -10.11
N GLY A 47 -0.33 -1.56 -10.44
CA GLY A 47 0.85 -2.34 -10.05
C GLY A 47 1.04 -2.45 -8.54
N MET A 48 0.82 -1.37 -7.78
CA MET A 48 0.86 -1.39 -6.32
C MET A 48 -0.20 -2.31 -5.73
N VAL A 49 -1.43 -2.24 -6.25
CA VAL A 49 -2.52 -3.14 -5.82
C VAL A 49 -2.17 -4.59 -6.15
N GLN A 50 -1.70 -4.86 -7.37
CA GLN A 50 -1.34 -6.22 -7.81
C GLN A 50 -0.25 -6.85 -6.94
N ARG A 51 0.79 -6.08 -6.56
CA ARG A 51 1.81 -6.54 -5.61
C ARG A 51 1.23 -6.79 -4.23
N CYS A 52 0.34 -5.91 -3.76
CA CYS A 52 -0.30 -6.04 -2.46
C CYS A 52 -1.15 -7.32 -2.35
N ARG A 53 -1.86 -7.70 -3.42
CA ARG A 53 -2.68 -8.92 -3.48
C ARG A 53 -1.89 -10.22 -3.29
N GLY A 54 -0.61 -10.21 -3.66
CA GLY A 54 0.31 -11.33 -3.42
C GLY A 54 1.04 -11.24 -2.08
N CYS A 55 0.74 -10.24 -1.24
CA CYS A 55 1.48 -10.06 0.00
C CYS A 55 1.09 -11.09 1.05
N GLN A 56 2.10 -11.56 1.76
CA GLN A 56 2.01 -12.59 2.80
C GLN A 56 1.56 -12.01 4.15
N TRP A 57 1.55 -10.67 4.24
CA TRP A 57 1.35 -9.91 5.47
C TRP A 57 0.00 -9.18 5.51
N ALA A 58 -0.96 -9.58 4.66
CA ALA A 58 -2.27 -8.91 4.56
C ALA A 58 -3.01 -8.84 5.90
N ALA A 59 -3.04 -9.96 6.66
CA ALA A 59 -3.68 -9.98 7.98
C ALA A 59 -2.96 -9.10 9.01
N GLY A 60 -1.63 -8.95 8.91
CA GLY A 60 -0.86 -8.04 9.75
C GLY A 60 -1.09 -6.58 9.36
N CYS A 61 -1.21 -6.31 8.06
CA CYS A 61 -1.55 -5.01 7.50
C CYS A 61 -2.90 -4.51 8.02
N GLN A 62 -3.96 -5.33 7.96
CA GLN A 62 -5.27 -4.96 8.49
C GLN A 62 -5.22 -4.62 9.98
N ARG A 63 -4.63 -5.49 10.81
CA ARG A 63 -4.47 -5.21 12.25
C ARG A 63 -3.66 -3.95 12.54
N TRP A 64 -2.70 -3.62 11.70
CA TRP A 64 -1.93 -2.39 11.83
C TRP A 64 -2.76 -1.16 11.43
N LEU A 65 -3.54 -1.25 10.36
CA LEU A 65 -4.41 -0.18 9.87
C LEU A 65 -5.63 0.06 10.76
N ASP A 66 -6.13 -0.95 11.47
CA ASP A 66 -7.29 -0.84 12.36
C ASP A 66 -6.92 -0.25 13.74
N GLN A 67 -5.63 -0.05 14.02
CA GLN A 67 -5.22 0.67 15.22
C GLN A 67 -5.58 2.16 15.07
N PRO A 68 -6.20 2.77 16.10
CA PRO A 68 -6.58 4.18 16.06
C PRO A 68 -5.33 5.04 15.85
N GLU A 69 -5.37 5.89 14.83
CA GLU A 69 -4.28 6.78 14.49
C GLU A 69 -4.52 8.19 15.02
N THR A 70 -3.61 8.69 15.85
CA THR A 70 -3.59 10.10 16.29
C THR A 70 -2.58 10.93 15.50
N ALA A 71 -1.73 10.29 14.71
CA ALA A 71 -0.68 10.90 13.90
C ALA A 71 -0.36 10.02 12.66
N LEU A 72 0.31 10.62 11.68
CA LEU A 72 0.87 9.90 10.54
C LEU A 72 1.91 8.87 11.00
N ARG A 73 1.97 7.73 10.32
CA ARG A 73 2.84 6.59 10.65
C ARG A 73 3.66 6.20 9.43
N ASP A 74 4.93 5.89 9.65
CA ASP A 74 5.77 5.33 8.60
C ASP A 74 5.21 4.01 8.06
N THR A 75 5.44 3.78 6.78
CA THR A 75 5.04 2.53 6.15
C THR A 75 5.85 1.37 6.76
N PRO A 76 5.19 0.31 7.28
CA PRO A 76 5.88 -0.78 7.95
C PRO A 76 6.83 -1.52 7.00
N GLU A 77 7.95 -2.01 7.54
CA GLU A 77 8.97 -2.72 6.76
C GLU A 77 8.43 -3.97 6.05
N SER A 78 7.39 -4.59 6.60
CA SER A 78 6.70 -5.75 6.02
C SER A 78 5.79 -5.42 4.83
N CYS A 79 5.53 -4.14 4.54
CA CYS A 79 4.69 -3.73 3.43
C CYS A 79 5.48 -3.82 2.11
N VAL A 80 5.00 -4.64 1.18
CA VAL A 80 5.61 -4.82 -0.16
C VAL A 80 5.62 -3.53 -1.00
N ASN A 81 4.78 -2.55 -0.68
CA ASN A 81 4.72 -1.27 -1.37
C ASN A 81 5.51 -0.15 -0.66
N ARG A 82 6.24 -0.45 0.42
CA ARG A 82 7.00 0.56 1.20
C ARG A 82 7.89 1.45 0.34
N ALA A 83 8.68 0.85 -0.55
CA ALA A 83 9.56 1.61 -1.44
C ALA A 83 8.79 2.52 -2.41
N HIS A 84 7.62 2.08 -2.90
CA HIS A 84 6.78 2.89 -3.78
C HIS A 84 6.15 4.08 -3.05
N PHE A 85 5.69 3.88 -1.81
CA PHE A 85 5.20 4.98 -0.98
C PHE A 85 6.31 6.00 -0.69
N ALA A 86 7.50 5.55 -0.30
CA ALA A 86 8.63 6.44 -0.05
C ALA A 86 9.02 7.25 -1.31
N ALA A 87 9.08 6.59 -2.48
CA ALA A 87 9.34 7.28 -3.74
C ALA A 87 8.24 8.30 -4.09
N LEU A 88 6.98 7.97 -3.82
CA LEU A 88 5.87 8.88 -4.09
C LEU A 88 5.89 10.09 -3.15
N GLN A 89 6.15 9.89 -1.85
CA GLN A 89 6.29 10.98 -0.88
C GLN A 89 7.39 11.96 -1.29
N ALA A 90 8.56 11.44 -1.69
CA ALA A 90 9.67 12.27 -2.16
C ALA A 90 9.23 13.16 -3.34
N ARG A 91 8.55 12.57 -4.33
CA ARG A 91 8.08 13.29 -5.53
C ARG A 91 6.95 14.29 -5.28
N LEU A 92 6.20 14.14 -4.20
CA LEU A 92 5.11 15.06 -3.81
C LEU A 92 5.61 16.22 -2.94
N GLN A 93 6.81 16.11 -2.37
CA GLN A 93 7.45 17.15 -1.56
C GLN A 93 8.36 18.08 -2.37
N GLU A 94 8.58 17.77 -3.65
CA GLU A 94 9.29 18.58 -4.65
C GLU A 94 8.36 19.63 -5.28
#